data_AF-A0A931VJ34-F1
#
_entry.id   AF-A0A931VJ34-F1
#
_cell.length_a   1.000
_cell.length_b   1.000
_cell.length_c   1.000
_cell.angle_alpha   90.00
_cell.angle_beta   90.00
_cell.angle_gamma   90.00
#
_symmetry.space_group_name_H-M   'P 1'
#
loop_
_entity.id
_entity.type
_entity.pdbx_description
1 polymer ?
#
loop_
_entity_poly.entity_id
_entity_poly.type
_entity_poly.pdbx_seq_one_letter_code
_entity_poly.pdbx_strand_id
1 'polypeptide(L)'
;MSLTPEQFNKLATKEDLKELKQEMATKEDINKILTAVDGVAKKHQNFEVEMAANVGAHERFEKKFIKTNKRVKVLEKELSVSQVVI
;
A
#
# COMPACT_ATOMS: atom_id res chain seq x y z
N MET A 1 47.71 15.82 37.24
CA MET A 1 47.99 14.84 36.18
C MET A 1 47.63 15.47 34.85
N SER A 2 48.53 15.36 33.88
CA SER A 2 48.36 15.92 32.53
C SER A 2 48.07 14.78 31.56
N LEU A 3 47.34 15.06 30.48
CA LEU A 3 47.11 14.08 29.42
C LEU A 3 48.41 13.79 28.66
N THR A 4 48.57 12.54 28.21
CA THR A 4 49.60 12.22 27.21
C THR A 4 49.21 12.75 25.84
N PRO A 5 50.17 12.96 24.92
CA PRO A 5 49.87 13.41 23.55
C PRO A 5 48.85 12.51 22.82
N GLU A 6 48.96 11.20 23.01
CA GLU A 6 48.01 10.23 22.43
C GLU A 6 46.60 10.36 23.01
N GLN A 7 46.47 10.67 24.31
CA GLN A 7 45.18 10.91 24.94
C GLN A 7 44.56 12.24 24.48
N PHE A 8 45.38 13.27 24.27
CA PHE A 8 44.93 14.56 23.77
C PHE A 8 44.38 14.46 22.34
N ASN A 9 45.05 13.70 21.47
CA ASN A 9 44.63 13.52 20.07
C ASN A 9 43.32 12.71 19.90
N LYS A 10 42.83 12.05 20.95
CA LYS A 10 41.54 11.33 20.93
C LYS A 10 40.35 12.21 21.28
N LEU A 11 40.59 13.45 21.72
CA LEU A 11 39.53 14.37 22.07
C LEU A 11 38.89 14.93 20.80
N ALA A 12 37.57 14.80 20.69
CA ALA A 12 36.82 15.43 19.62
C ALA A 12 36.99 16.96 19.69
N THR A 13 37.27 17.56 18.54
CA THR A 13 37.40 19.00 18.42
C THR A 13 36.02 19.67 18.28
N LYS A 14 36.00 21.00 18.40
CA LYS A 14 34.77 21.76 18.12
C LYS A 14 34.33 21.64 16.67
N GLU A 15 35.27 21.46 15.73
CA GLU A 15 34.94 21.29 14.33
C GLU A 15 34.32 19.90 14.10
N ASP A 16 34.86 18.85 14.72
CA ASP A 16 34.30 17.49 14.68
C ASP A 16 32.83 17.47 15.14
N LEU A 17 32.50 18.20 16.21
CA LEU A 17 31.14 18.30 16.72
C LEU A 17 30.20 19.09 15.79
N LYS A 18 30.75 20.06 15.05
CA LYS A 18 30.00 20.89 14.11
C LYS A 18 29.69 20.10 12.83
N GLU A 19 30.66 19.34 12.33
CA GLU A 19 30.48 18.39 11.23
C GLU A 19 29.43 17.33 11.59
N LEU A 20 29.55 16.69 12.76
CA LEU A 20 28.56 15.72 13.24
C LEU A 20 27.14 16.32 13.28
N LYS A 21 26.98 17.55 13.78
CA LYS A 21 25.69 18.23 13.85
C LYS A 21 25.09 18.53 12.46
N GLN A 22 25.92 18.70 11.43
CA GLN A 22 25.47 18.92 10.06
C GLN A 22 24.99 17.63 9.39
N GLU A 23 25.57 16.48 9.76
CA GLU A 23 25.19 15.17 9.20
C GLU A 23 24.00 14.52 9.90
N MET A 24 23.73 14.89 11.16
CA MET A 24 22.63 14.33 11.92
C MET A 24 21.27 14.79 11.39
N ALA A 25 20.36 13.83 11.23
CA ALA A 25 18.95 14.14 11.02
C ALA A 25 18.40 14.99 12.18
N THR A 26 17.66 16.03 11.83
CA THR A 26 17.02 16.91 12.79
C THR A 26 15.68 16.35 13.24
N LYS A 27 15.11 16.93 14.31
CA LYS A 27 13.73 16.62 14.72
C LYS A 27 12.72 16.90 13.59
N GLU A 28 12.98 17.90 12.76
CA GLU A 28 12.13 18.24 11.63
C GLU A 28 12.17 17.15 10.55
N ASP A 29 13.34 16.57 10.27
CA ASP A 29 13.46 15.48 9.32
C ASP A 29 12.69 14.24 9.78
N ILE A 30 12.76 13.94 11.09
CA ILE A 30 11.99 12.85 11.70
C ILE A 30 10.48 13.12 11.59
N ASN A 31 10.03 14.34 11.89
CA ASN A 31 8.61 14.70 11.79
C ASN A 31 8.06 14.59 10.36
N LYS A 32 8.86 14.95 9.35
CA LYS A 32 8.50 14.78 7.94
C LYS A 32 8.34 13.30 7.58
N ILE A 33 9.24 12.44 8.05
CA ILE A 33 9.14 10.99 7.85
C ILE A 33 7.87 10.45 8.51
N LEU A 34 7.60 10.81 9.77
CA LEU A 34 6.40 10.36 10.48
C LEU A 34 5.12 10.81 9.77
N THR A 35 5.08 12.05 9.29
CA THR A 35 3.94 12.57 8.51
C THR A 35 3.74 11.79 7.21
N ALA A 36 4.83 11.46 6.52
CA ALA A 36 4.77 10.65 5.31
C ALA A 36 4.27 9.23 5.59
N VAL A 37 4.75 8.60 6.68
CA VAL A 37 4.30 7.27 7.14
C VAL A 37 2.82 7.29 7.49
N ASP A 38 2.33 8.29 8.22
CA ASP A 38 0.91 8.48 8.50
C ASP A 38 0.08 8.61 7.22
N GLY A 39 0.60 9.33 6.23
CA GLY A 39 -0.01 9.45 4.92
C GLY A 39 -0.13 8.12 4.18
N VAL A 40 0.92 7.28 4.22
CA VAL A 40 0.91 5.93 3.64
C VAL A 40 -0.08 5.03 4.39
N ALA A 41 -0.07 5.05 5.72
CA ALA A 41 -0.99 4.25 6.54
C ALA A 41 -2.46 4.58 6.24
N LYS A 42 -2.81 5.86 6.14
CA LYS A 42 -4.17 6.30 5.77
C LYS A 42 -4.57 5.83 4.37
N LYS A 43 -3.66 5.96 3.38
CA LYS A 43 -3.92 5.48 2.02
C LYS A 43 -4.11 3.97 1.97
N HIS A 44 -3.34 3.22 2.77
CA HIS A 44 -3.46 1.77 2.85
C HIS A 44 -4.82 1.34 3.42
N GLN A 45 -5.28 1.98 4.50
CA GLN A 45 -6.61 1.72 5.07
C GLN A 45 -7.73 2.01 4.06
N ASN A 46 -7.65 3.11 3.31
CA ASN A 46 -8.63 3.41 2.27
C ASN A 46 -8.63 2.35 1.17
N PHE A 47 -7.45 1.90 0.74
CA PHE A 47 -7.31 0.86 -0.27
C PHE A 47 -7.94 -0.47 0.17
N GLU A 48 -7.76 -0.87 1.44
CA GLU A 48 -8.41 -2.08 1.98
C GLU A 48 -9.93 -2.00 1.91
N VAL A 49 -10.51 -0.85 2.26
CA VAL A 49 -11.96 -0.61 2.19
C VAL A 49 -12.46 -0.67 0.75
N GLU A 50 -11.77 0.00 -0.17
CA GLU A 50 -12.10 -0.01 -1.60
C GLU A 50 -12.01 -1.43 -2.19
N MET A 51 -10.99 -2.19 -1.81
CA MET A 51 -10.79 -3.57 -2.24
C MET A 51 -11.92 -4.48 -1.74
N ALA A 52 -12.31 -4.36 -0.47
CA ALA A 52 -13.43 -5.13 0.09
C ALA A 52 -14.75 -4.81 -0.64
N ALA A 53 -15.01 -3.54 -0.92
CA ALA A 53 -16.18 -3.12 -1.70
C ALA A 53 -16.14 -3.67 -3.13
N ASN A 54 -14.96 -3.68 -3.77
CA ASN A 54 -14.76 -4.21 -5.11
C ASN A 54 -14.98 -5.73 -5.16
N VAL A 55 -14.43 -6.50 -4.21
CA VAL A 55 -14.67 -7.94 -4.09
C VAL A 55 -16.17 -8.23 -3.97
N GLY A 56 -16.88 -7.48 -3.11
CA GLY A 56 -18.33 -7.61 -3.00
C GLY A 56 -19.09 -7.26 -4.30
N ALA A 57 -18.57 -6.32 -5.10
CA ALA A 57 -19.13 -6.03 -6.42
C ALA A 57 -18.89 -7.18 -7.42
N HIS A 58 -17.69 -7.76 -7.42
CA HIS A 58 -17.35 -8.93 -8.24
C HIS A 58 -18.24 -10.13 -7.93
N GLU A 59 -18.50 -10.44 -6.66
CA GLU A 59 -19.43 -11.52 -6.27
C GLU A 59 -20.86 -11.28 -6.82
N ARG A 60 -21.32 -10.02 -6.80
CA ARG A 60 -22.64 -9.67 -7.36
C ARG A 60 -22.65 -9.83 -8.88
N PHE A 61 -21.57 -9.47 -9.56
CA PHE A 61 -21.43 -9.67 -11.01
C PHE A 61 -21.39 -11.14 -11.37
N GLU A 62 -20.66 -11.96 -10.62
CA GLU A 62 -20.61 -13.40 -10.82
C GLU A 62 -22.01 -14.04 -10.69
N LYS A 63 -22.77 -13.69 -9.65
CA LYS A 63 -24.16 -14.16 -9.47
C LYS A 63 -25.05 -13.79 -10.65
N LYS A 64 -24.94 -12.55 -11.15
CA LYS A 64 -25.69 -12.09 -12.34
C LYS A 64 -25.26 -12.85 -13.59
N PHE A 65 -23.96 -13.04 -13.79
CA PHE A 65 -23.41 -13.78 -14.92
C PHE A 65 -23.91 -15.23 -14.96
N ILE A 66 -23.88 -15.93 -13.82
CA ILE A 66 -24.42 -17.29 -13.69
C ILE A 66 -25.92 -17.32 -14.05
N LYS A 67 -26.71 -16.36 -13.56
CA LYS A 67 -28.15 -16.28 -13.87
C LYS A 67 -28.38 -16.05 -15.36
N THR A 68 -27.64 -15.14 -15.98
CA THR A 68 -27.73 -14.86 -17.41
C THR A 68 -27.37 -16.08 -18.24
N ASN A 69 -26.27 -16.77 -17.93
CA ASN A 69 -25.87 -17.99 -18.63
C ASN A 69 -26.91 -19.11 -18.52
N LYS A 70 -27.56 -19.25 -17.36
CA LYS A 70 -28.67 -20.20 -17.20
C LYS A 70 -29.83 -19.87 -18.14
N ARG A 71 -30.21 -18.58 -18.26
CA ARG A 71 -31.28 -18.14 -19.17
C ARG A 71 -30.91 -18.37 -20.64
N VAL A 72 -29.67 -18.06 -21.03
CA VAL A 72 -29.18 -18.31 -22.39
C VAL A 72 -29.29 -19.78 -22.73
N LYS A 73 -28.84 -20.69 -21.86
CA LYS A 73 -28.97 -22.14 -22.07
C LYS A 73 -30.42 -22.61 -22.27
N VAL A 74 -31.37 -22.03 -21.53
CA VAL A 74 -32.80 -22.36 -21.70
C VAL A 74 -33.28 -21.91 -23.08
N LEU A 75 -32.94 -20.68 -23.47
CA LEU A 75 -33.33 -20.12 -24.78
C LEU A 75 -32.70 -20.89 -25.95
N GLU A 76 -31.43 -21.29 -25.83
CA GLU A 76 -30.75 -22.14 -26.82
C GLU A 76 -31.49 -23.48 -27.00
N LYS A 77 -31.92 -24.09 -25.90
CA LYS A 77 -32.71 -25.32 -25.93
C LYS A 77 -34.08 -25.11 -26.58
N GLU A 78 -34.81 -24.07 -26.19
CA GLU A 78 -36.13 -23.76 -26.76
C GLU A 78 -36.05 -23.49 -28.27
N LEU A 79 -35.05 -22.73 -28.71
CA LEU A 79 -34.80 -22.46 -30.13
C LEU A 79 -34.52 -23.75 -30.92
N SER A 80 -33.68 -24.65 -30.39
CA SER A 80 -33.40 -25.93 -31.05
C SER A 80 -34.65 -26.80 -31.21
N VAL A 81 -35.58 -26.78 -30.24
CA VAL A 81 -36.84 -27.51 -30.34
C VAL A 81 -37.74 -26.89 -31.41
N SER A 82 -37.85 -25.56 -31.45
CA SER A 82 -38.67 -24.87 -32.46
C SER A 82 -38.18 -25.10 -33.89
N GLN A 83 -36.86 -25.26 -34.11
CA GLN A 83 -36.30 -25.54 -35.43
C GLN A 83 -36.57 -26.97 -35.94
N VAL A 84 -36.95 -27.91 -35.08
CA VAL A 84 -37.23 -29.32 -35.45
C VAL A 84 -38.72 -29.54 -35.78
N VAL A 85 -39.60 -28.60 -35.40
CA VAL A 85 -41.06 -28.70 -35.54
C VAL A 85 -41.60 -27.97 -36.80
N ILE A 86 -40.71 -27.34 -37.58
CA ILE A 86 -41.00 -26.74 -38.90
C ILE A 86 -40.36 -27.64 -39.96
#